data_AF-A0AAJ7FQZ2-F1
#
_entry.id   AF-A0AAJ7FQZ2-F1
#
_cell.length_a   1.000
_cell.length_b   1.000
_cell.length_c   1.000
_cell.angle_alpha   90.00
_cell.angle_beta   90.00
_cell.angle_gamma   90.00
#
_symmetry.space_group_name_H-M   'P 1'
#
loop_
_entity.id
_entity.type
_entity.pdbx_description
1 polymer ?
#
loop_
_entity_poly.entity_id
_entity_poly.type
_entity_poly.pdbx_seq_one_letter_code
_entity_poly.pdbx_strand_id
1 'polypeptide(L)'
;MFRTLHYSNRIYGICRIHGEYGKLLKQNYSSKQNITYPERIFSGIQPTGNMHLGNYLGAIQKWIELQNSGKNVIWSIVDLHSITLPQDSIELRQNILKMTATLLACGIDPEKSILFQQSTVSMHAELSWILGCNTTMPRLGQLPQFKEKSEKVKEVPLGLYIYPVLQAADILLYKATHVPVGQDQVQHLQLAQHLAHTFNRKFKETFPIPRALVNQDTSSRLKSLRDPTKKMSKSSNDPKSRLELTDEPRVLLNKIKKAVTDFTSTVTFEPETRPGVSNLIAIHSLLSGKSPEEICKEAENVDTGEYKFVVADVVIEKLTPIRERINQLIKEPQYLEKVLSDGAERATSIAVNTWLEVRNKVGLGNNALVTNMLELQRAASRRK
;
A
#
# COMPACT_ATOMS: atom_id res chain seq x y z
N MET A 1 30.56 -4.85 -34.20
CA MET A 1 31.14 -4.10 -35.33
C MET A 1 30.00 -3.69 -36.25
N PHE A 2 29.25 -2.65 -35.88
CA PHE A 2 28.05 -2.23 -36.63
C PHE A 2 28.44 -1.22 -37.70
N ARG A 3 28.16 -1.58 -38.96
CA ARG A 3 28.46 -0.79 -40.17
C ARG A 3 27.54 0.43 -40.25
N THR A 4 28.16 1.58 -40.47
CA THR A 4 27.56 2.86 -40.87
C THR A 4 27.02 2.78 -42.29
N LEU A 5 25.77 3.16 -42.50
CA LEU A 5 25.19 3.47 -43.82
C LEU A 5 25.07 4.99 -43.94
N HIS A 6 25.88 5.56 -44.83
CA HIS A 6 25.74 6.93 -45.32
C HIS A 6 24.53 7.01 -46.24
N TYR A 7 23.62 7.97 -46.02
CA TYR A 7 22.83 8.54 -47.11
C TYR A 7 22.65 10.07 -46.97
N SER A 8 23.13 10.70 -48.05
CA SER A 8 23.06 12.05 -48.60
C SER A 8 21.93 13.02 -48.18
N ASN A 9 22.34 14.29 -48.13
CA ASN A 9 21.55 15.52 -48.09
C ASN A 9 20.55 15.68 -49.26
N ARG A 10 19.34 16.18 -48.92
CA ARG A 10 18.40 17.09 -49.62
C ARG A 10 17.02 16.76 -49.00
N ILE A 11 16.28 17.68 -48.40
CA ILE A 11 15.59 18.82 -49.03
C ILE A 11 15.22 19.84 -47.94
N TYR A 12 15.45 21.11 -48.25
CA TYR A 12 14.99 22.31 -47.56
C TYR A 12 13.46 22.48 -47.66
N GLY A 13 12.84 22.97 -46.58
CA GLY A 13 11.45 23.41 -46.50
C GLY A 13 10.66 22.50 -45.57
N ILE A 14 10.34 22.88 -44.32
CA ILE A 14 9.53 24.04 -43.93
C ILE A 14 10.02 24.48 -42.54
N CYS A 15 10.72 25.61 -42.48
CA CYS A 15 11.10 26.27 -41.23
C CYS A 15 10.49 27.66 -41.26
N ARG A 16 9.30 27.83 -40.65
CA ARG A 16 8.73 29.16 -40.34
C ARG A 16 7.53 29.13 -39.38
N ILE A 17 7.62 28.43 -38.25
CA ILE A 17 6.75 28.69 -37.08
C ILE A 17 7.52 28.42 -35.78
N HIS A 18 8.61 29.15 -35.50
CA HIS A 18 9.33 29.03 -34.21
C HIS A 18 9.82 30.39 -33.65
N GLY A 19 9.20 31.50 -34.08
CA GLY A 19 9.64 32.86 -33.71
C GLY A 19 9.09 33.40 -32.37
N GLU A 20 7.94 32.91 -31.90
CA GLU A 20 7.26 33.53 -30.74
C GLU A 20 7.29 32.71 -29.43
N TYR A 21 7.47 31.38 -29.49
CA TYR A 21 7.59 30.57 -28.26
C TYR A 21 8.95 30.67 -27.56
N GLY A 22 10.01 31.09 -28.27
CA GLY A 22 11.36 31.20 -27.71
C GLY A 22 11.63 32.46 -26.89
N LYS A 23 10.80 33.51 -27.02
CA LYS A 23 10.98 34.79 -26.31
C LYS A 23 10.22 34.89 -24.98
N LEU A 24 9.27 34.00 -24.71
CA LEU A 24 8.59 33.90 -23.40
C LEU A 24 9.37 33.08 -22.36
N LEU A 25 10.47 32.42 -22.75
CA LEU A 25 11.27 31.55 -21.87
C LEU A 25 12.52 32.22 -21.26
N LYS A 26 12.71 33.54 -21.44
CA LYS A 26 13.91 34.26 -20.97
C LYS A 26 13.68 35.42 -20.00
N GLN A 27 12.48 35.60 -19.47
CA GLN A 27 12.23 36.52 -18.37
C GLN A 27 11.39 35.81 -17.31
N ASN A 28 12.08 35.26 -16.30
CA ASN A 28 11.62 35.00 -14.93
C ASN A 28 12.58 34.01 -14.25
N TYR A 29 13.85 34.42 -14.12
CA TYR A 29 14.79 33.80 -13.17
C TYR A 29 14.96 34.76 -12.00
N SER A 30 14.12 34.60 -10.97
CA SER A 30 14.43 34.81 -9.56
C SER A 30 13.15 34.90 -8.74
N SER A 31 12.60 33.73 -8.40
CA SER A 31 11.85 33.52 -7.17
C SER A 31 11.79 32.01 -6.98
N LYS A 32 12.28 31.48 -5.85
CA LYS A 32 11.92 30.11 -5.43
C LYS A 32 10.39 30.09 -5.30
N GLN A 33 9.68 29.66 -6.34
CA GLN A 33 8.27 29.36 -6.21
C GLN A 33 8.18 28.18 -5.26
N ASN A 34 7.68 28.40 -4.05
CA ASN A 34 7.33 27.30 -3.15
C ASN A 34 6.14 26.58 -3.80
N ILE A 35 6.41 25.52 -4.56
CA ILE A 35 5.35 24.70 -5.14
C ILE A 35 4.63 24.01 -3.99
N THR A 36 3.37 24.37 -3.80
CA THR A 36 2.49 23.70 -2.83
C THR A 36 1.80 22.53 -3.52
N TYR A 37 1.95 21.35 -2.94
CA TYR A 37 1.27 20.14 -3.42
C TYR A 37 0.01 19.92 -2.58
N PRO A 38 -1.14 19.61 -3.20
CA PRO A 38 -2.33 19.25 -2.44
C PRO A 38 -2.05 18.00 -1.58
N GLU A 39 -2.69 17.92 -0.42
CA GLU A 39 -2.55 16.73 0.43
C GLU A 39 -3.08 15.49 -0.31
N ARG A 40 -2.24 14.47 -0.43
CA ARG A 40 -2.61 13.20 -1.05
C ARG A 40 -1.95 12.04 -0.33
N ILE A 41 -2.77 11.06 -0.02
CA ILE A 41 -2.39 9.85 0.71
C ILE A 41 -2.32 8.70 -0.28
N PHE A 42 -1.21 7.95 -0.26
CA PHE A 42 -1.07 6.72 -1.01
C PHE A 42 -0.65 5.59 -0.09
N SER A 43 -1.29 4.41 -0.22
CA SER A 43 -0.80 3.18 0.40
C SER A 43 -1.08 1.99 -0.51
N GLY A 44 -0.20 0.99 -0.45
CA GLY A 44 -0.28 -0.23 -1.23
C GLY A 44 -0.35 -1.47 -0.34
N ILE A 45 -1.13 -2.47 -0.74
CA ILE A 45 -1.19 -3.78 -0.08
C ILE A 45 -1.03 -4.90 -1.09
N GLN A 46 -0.14 -5.85 -0.79
CA GLN A 46 0.03 -7.02 -1.65
C GLN A 46 -1.19 -7.93 -1.54
N PRO A 47 -1.70 -8.49 -2.65
CA PRO A 47 -2.75 -9.51 -2.65
C PRO A 47 -2.20 -10.86 -2.18
N THR A 48 -1.73 -10.95 -0.92
CA THR A 48 -1.17 -12.16 -0.34
C THR A 48 -2.12 -12.75 0.71
N GLY A 49 -2.77 -13.86 0.34
CA GLY A 49 -3.55 -14.73 1.22
C GLY A 49 -4.63 -14.03 2.06
N ASN A 50 -5.03 -14.70 3.15
CA ASN A 50 -6.04 -14.21 4.07
C ASN A 50 -5.50 -13.07 4.94
N MET A 51 -6.25 -11.98 5.03
CA MET A 51 -5.98 -10.93 6.00
C MET A 51 -6.29 -11.43 7.41
N HIS A 52 -5.46 -11.03 8.37
CA HIS A 52 -5.67 -11.33 9.77
C HIS A 52 -6.00 -10.07 10.58
N LEU A 53 -6.48 -10.26 11.80
CA LEU A 53 -6.91 -9.21 12.73
C LEU A 53 -5.85 -8.12 12.92
N GLY A 54 -4.57 -8.53 13.06
CA GLY A 54 -3.45 -7.60 13.12
C GLY A 54 -3.30 -6.69 11.88
N ASN A 55 -3.65 -7.14 10.67
CA ASN A 55 -3.65 -6.27 9.49
C ASN A 55 -4.85 -5.31 9.50
N TYR A 56 -6.01 -5.82 9.90
CA TYR A 56 -7.25 -5.02 9.97
C TYR A 56 -7.10 -3.86 10.95
N LEU A 57 -6.74 -4.15 12.21
CA LEU A 57 -6.57 -3.13 13.26
C LEU A 57 -5.32 -2.28 13.04
N GLY A 58 -4.26 -2.85 12.47
CA GLY A 58 -2.97 -2.17 12.30
C GLY A 58 -2.88 -1.25 11.10
N ALA A 59 -3.71 -1.43 10.07
CA ALA A 59 -3.64 -0.66 8.83
C ALA A 59 -5.02 -0.28 8.25
N ILE A 60 -5.92 -1.26 8.08
CA ILE A 60 -7.17 -1.03 7.35
C ILE A 60 -8.11 -0.08 8.10
N GLN A 61 -8.19 -0.18 9.43
CA GLN A 61 -8.95 0.77 10.24
C GLN A 61 -8.49 2.21 10.03
N LYS A 62 -7.16 2.43 9.99
CA LYS A 62 -6.59 3.75 9.66
C LYS A 62 -6.96 4.19 8.25
N TRP A 63 -6.97 3.29 7.28
CA TRP A 63 -7.39 3.62 5.92
C TRP A 63 -8.84 4.09 5.89
N ILE A 64 -9.73 3.44 6.65
CA ILE A 64 -11.14 3.83 6.78
C ILE A 64 -11.28 5.22 7.42
N GLU A 65 -10.49 5.54 8.45
CA GLU A 65 -10.45 6.88 9.03
C GLU A 65 -9.97 7.93 8.01
N LEU A 66 -8.89 7.63 7.28
CA LEU A 66 -8.28 8.56 6.32
C LEU A 66 -9.22 8.86 5.15
N GLN A 67 -9.91 7.86 4.59
CA GLN A 67 -10.89 8.11 3.51
C GLN A 67 -12.07 8.96 4.00
N ASN A 68 -12.48 8.83 5.28
CA ASN A 68 -13.61 9.58 5.83
C ASN A 68 -13.22 11.00 6.26
N SER A 69 -11.93 11.35 6.25
CA SER A 69 -11.43 12.69 6.60
C SER A 69 -11.59 13.73 5.48
N GLY A 70 -12.17 13.36 4.34
CA GLY A 70 -12.32 14.24 3.16
C GLY A 70 -11.03 14.48 2.38
N LYS A 71 -9.96 13.73 2.68
CA LYS A 71 -8.66 13.82 2.01
C LYS A 71 -8.67 13.08 0.67
N ASN A 72 -7.73 13.42 -0.22
CA ASN A 72 -7.52 12.67 -1.45
C ASN A 72 -6.70 11.41 -1.15
N VAL A 73 -7.35 10.24 -1.22
CA VAL A 73 -6.77 8.97 -0.80
C VAL A 73 -6.79 7.92 -1.90
N ILE A 74 -5.65 7.25 -2.06
CA ILE A 74 -5.41 6.25 -3.11
C ILE A 74 -4.88 4.97 -2.46
N TRP A 75 -5.60 3.88 -2.69
CA TRP A 75 -5.29 2.52 -2.26
C TRP A 75 -4.95 1.66 -3.47
N SER A 76 -3.82 0.98 -3.42
CA SER A 76 -3.38 0.11 -4.50
C SER A 76 -3.25 -1.34 -4.05
N ILE A 77 -3.87 -2.26 -4.78
CA ILE A 77 -3.56 -3.68 -4.69
C ILE A 77 -2.31 -3.92 -5.54
N VAL A 78 -1.16 -4.10 -4.88
CA VAL A 78 0.16 -4.10 -5.51
C VAL A 78 0.59 -5.49 -5.99
N ASP A 79 -0.05 -5.94 -7.07
CA ASP A 79 0.19 -7.24 -7.68
C ASP A 79 1.56 -7.38 -8.37
N LEU A 80 2.14 -6.29 -8.90
CA LEU A 80 3.53 -6.31 -9.43
C LEU A 80 4.56 -6.58 -8.31
N HIS A 81 4.27 -6.14 -7.08
CA HIS A 81 5.13 -6.45 -5.93
C HIS A 81 5.03 -7.92 -5.51
N SER A 82 3.87 -8.57 -5.68
CA SER A 82 3.69 -9.99 -5.34
C SER A 82 4.56 -10.92 -6.18
N ILE A 83 4.73 -10.62 -7.47
CA ILE A 83 5.50 -11.44 -8.41
C ILE A 83 7.04 -11.26 -8.29
N THR A 84 7.51 -10.49 -7.31
CA THR A 84 8.95 -10.43 -6.96
C THR A 84 9.46 -11.76 -6.38
N LEU A 85 8.54 -12.60 -5.92
CA LEU A 85 8.73 -14.00 -5.56
C LEU A 85 7.77 -14.87 -6.38
N PRO A 86 8.05 -16.18 -6.56
CA PRO A 86 7.16 -17.08 -7.30
C PRO A 86 5.72 -17.06 -6.77
N GLN A 87 4.74 -17.02 -7.69
CA GLN A 87 3.31 -17.06 -7.40
C GLN A 87 2.63 -18.08 -8.31
N ASP A 88 1.59 -18.75 -7.80
CA ASP A 88 0.65 -19.45 -8.67
C ASP A 88 -0.25 -18.42 -9.37
N SER A 89 -0.40 -18.56 -10.69
CA SER A 89 -1.11 -17.57 -11.50
C SER A 89 -2.62 -17.56 -11.25
N ILE A 90 -3.21 -18.71 -10.92
CA ILE A 90 -4.63 -18.84 -10.62
C ILE A 90 -4.89 -18.27 -9.22
N GLU A 91 -4.04 -18.63 -8.26
CA GLU A 91 -4.10 -18.15 -6.88
C GLU A 91 -3.93 -16.63 -6.81
N LEU A 92 -2.96 -16.05 -7.53
CA LEU A 92 -2.75 -14.61 -7.56
C LEU A 92 -3.99 -13.86 -8.06
N ARG A 93 -4.61 -14.35 -9.15
CA ARG A 93 -5.84 -13.75 -9.69
C ARG A 93 -6.98 -13.80 -8.68
N GLN A 94 -7.16 -14.94 -8.02
CA GLN A 94 -8.16 -15.10 -6.96
C GLN A 94 -7.86 -14.21 -5.76
N ASN A 95 -6.59 -14.09 -5.36
CA ASN A 95 -6.16 -13.27 -4.23
C ASN A 95 -6.36 -11.78 -4.49
N ILE A 96 -6.25 -11.29 -5.73
CA ILE A 96 -6.57 -9.90 -6.09
C ILE A 96 -8.05 -9.60 -5.85
N LEU A 97 -8.95 -10.46 -6.35
CA LEU A 97 -10.39 -10.30 -6.14
C LEU A 97 -10.76 -10.46 -4.66
N LYS A 98 -10.17 -11.44 -3.98
CA LYS A 98 -10.37 -11.66 -2.55
C LYS A 98 -9.90 -10.47 -1.70
N MET A 99 -8.76 -9.88 -2.04
CA MET A 99 -8.25 -8.68 -1.37
C MET A 99 -9.21 -7.51 -1.59
N THR A 100 -9.71 -7.34 -2.82
CA THR A 100 -10.71 -6.31 -3.15
C THR A 100 -11.96 -6.49 -2.30
N ALA A 101 -12.55 -7.69 -2.28
CA ALA A 101 -13.72 -8.01 -1.47
C ALA A 101 -13.47 -7.77 0.03
N THR A 102 -12.27 -8.13 0.52
CA THR A 102 -11.86 -7.92 1.91
C THR A 102 -11.80 -6.44 2.27
N LEU A 103 -11.16 -5.62 1.44
CA LEU A 103 -11.07 -4.18 1.69
C LEU A 103 -12.46 -3.52 1.70
N LEU A 104 -13.32 -3.87 0.73
CA LEU A 104 -14.70 -3.38 0.68
C LEU A 104 -15.52 -3.82 1.90
N ALA A 105 -15.42 -5.09 2.30
CA ALA A 105 -16.12 -5.62 3.47
C ALA A 105 -15.64 -5.01 4.79
N CYS A 106 -14.37 -4.64 4.88
CA CYS A 106 -13.85 -3.90 6.02
C CYS A 106 -14.37 -2.46 6.08
N GLY A 107 -14.84 -1.89 4.96
CA GLY A 107 -15.42 -0.55 4.88
C GLY A 107 -14.67 0.44 4.00
N ILE A 108 -13.71 -0.01 3.19
CA ILE A 108 -13.14 0.85 2.14
C ILE A 108 -14.21 1.14 1.10
N ASP A 109 -14.39 2.42 0.80
CA ASP A 109 -15.46 2.91 -0.05
C ASP A 109 -14.87 3.50 -1.35
N PRO A 110 -15.11 2.86 -2.51
CA PRO A 110 -14.63 3.33 -3.81
C PRO A 110 -15.17 4.70 -4.23
N GLU A 111 -16.27 5.17 -3.64
CA GLU A 111 -16.80 6.51 -3.92
C GLU A 111 -16.02 7.59 -3.16
N LYS A 112 -15.45 7.25 -2.00
CA LYS A 112 -14.66 8.17 -1.15
C LYS A 112 -13.17 8.14 -1.44
N SER A 113 -12.68 7.01 -1.96
CA SER A 113 -11.26 6.79 -2.22
C SER A 113 -11.03 6.03 -3.52
N ILE A 114 -9.85 6.16 -4.11
CA ILE A 114 -9.48 5.39 -5.30
C ILE A 114 -8.94 4.04 -4.84
N LEU A 115 -9.59 2.93 -5.20
CA LEU A 115 -9.09 1.57 -5.01
C LEU A 115 -8.83 0.94 -6.37
N PHE A 116 -7.59 0.55 -6.68
CA PHE A 116 -7.24 0.00 -7.99
C PHE A 116 -6.15 -1.09 -7.91
N GLN A 117 -6.01 -1.87 -8.98
CA GLN A 117 -4.95 -2.88 -9.14
C GLN A 117 -3.73 -2.25 -9.81
N GLN A 118 -2.55 -2.37 -9.21
CA GLN A 118 -1.33 -1.69 -9.65
C GLN A 118 -0.98 -1.95 -11.12
N SER A 119 -1.00 -3.21 -11.57
CA SER A 119 -0.63 -3.57 -12.94
C SER A 119 -1.55 -2.99 -14.03
N THR A 120 -2.75 -2.52 -13.69
CA THR A 120 -3.67 -1.88 -14.64
C THR A 120 -3.23 -0.46 -15.04
N VAL A 121 -2.25 0.12 -14.33
CA VAL A 121 -1.68 1.44 -14.61
C VAL A 121 -0.20 1.27 -14.99
N SER A 122 0.08 1.18 -16.29
CA SER A 122 1.43 0.87 -16.82
C SER A 122 2.53 1.84 -16.34
N MET A 123 2.15 3.09 -16.08
CA MET A 123 3.08 4.17 -15.69
C MET A 123 3.81 3.91 -14.36
N HIS A 124 3.33 2.98 -13.54
CA HIS A 124 4.08 2.49 -12.39
C HIS A 124 5.42 1.86 -12.80
N ALA A 125 5.39 0.96 -13.79
CA ALA A 125 6.59 0.32 -14.32
C ALA A 125 7.46 1.31 -15.10
N GLU A 126 6.83 2.19 -15.89
CA GLU A 126 7.57 3.19 -16.68
C GLU A 126 8.32 4.20 -15.78
N LEU A 127 7.68 4.70 -14.72
CA LEU A 127 8.33 5.57 -13.75
C LEU A 127 9.39 4.83 -12.93
N SER A 128 9.14 3.57 -12.56
CA SER A 128 10.12 2.72 -11.86
C SER A 128 11.43 2.61 -12.64
N TRP A 129 11.36 2.43 -13.97
CA TRP A 129 12.54 2.41 -14.83
C TRP A 129 13.35 3.71 -14.74
N ILE A 130 12.68 4.86 -14.88
CA ILE A 130 13.34 6.17 -14.79
C ILE A 130 13.98 6.40 -13.42
N LEU A 131 13.28 6.03 -12.33
CA LEU A 131 13.82 6.15 -10.98
C LEU A 131 14.99 5.19 -10.75
N GLY A 132 14.96 4.00 -11.36
CA GLY A 132 16.05 3.02 -11.36
C GLY A 132 17.35 3.60 -11.92
N CYS A 133 17.26 4.43 -12.97
CA CYS A 133 18.42 5.16 -13.51
C CYS A 133 18.98 6.26 -12.59
N ASN A 134 18.33 6.54 -11.45
CA ASN A 134 18.75 7.55 -10.46
C ASN A 134 19.13 6.94 -9.10
N THR A 135 19.25 5.61 -9.00
CA THR A 135 19.79 4.91 -7.82
C THR A 135 20.97 4.04 -8.21
N THR A 136 21.65 3.47 -7.22
CA THR A 136 22.82 2.61 -7.43
C THR A 136 22.61 1.25 -6.77
N MET A 137 23.28 0.22 -7.29
CA MET A 137 23.27 -1.12 -6.72
C MET A 137 23.66 -1.09 -5.22
N PRO A 138 24.79 -0.49 -4.78
CA PRO A 138 25.17 -0.53 -3.36
C PRO A 138 24.09 0.00 -2.41
N ARG A 139 23.33 1.02 -2.84
CA ARG A 139 22.24 1.60 -2.04
C ARG A 139 21.09 0.60 -1.83
N LEU A 140 20.70 -0.12 -2.89
CA LEU A 140 19.64 -1.13 -2.81
C LEU A 140 20.09 -2.36 -2.01
N GLY A 141 21.34 -2.80 -2.18
CA GLY A 141 21.90 -3.95 -1.48
C GLY A 141 22.08 -3.77 0.03
N GLN A 142 22.06 -2.52 0.52
CA GLN A 142 22.17 -2.22 1.95
C GLN A 142 20.84 -2.29 2.70
N LEU A 143 19.70 -2.35 1.99
CA LEU A 143 18.38 -2.43 2.62
C LEU A 143 18.22 -3.74 3.41
N PRO A 144 17.89 -3.69 4.72
CA PRO A 144 17.72 -4.88 5.56
C PRO A 144 16.70 -5.87 5.00
N GLN A 145 15.58 -5.40 4.46
CA GLN A 145 14.52 -6.25 3.91
C GLN A 145 15.00 -7.03 2.69
N PHE A 146 15.92 -6.48 1.89
CA PHE A 146 16.55 -7.22 0.81
C PHE A 146 17.42 -8.35 1.38
N LYS A 147 18.29 -8.04 2.35
CA LYS A 147 19.15 -9.04 3.01
C LYS A 147 18.32 -10.18 3.61
N GLU A 148 17.36 -9.85 4.46
CA GLU A 148 16.48 -10.82 5.13
C GLU A 148 15.66 -11.71 4.18
N LYS A 149 15.19 -11.17 3.05
CA LYS A 149 14.41 -11.95 2.07
C LYS A 149 15.33 -12.75 1.15
N SER A 150 16.49 -12.22 0.80
CA SER A 150 17.48 -12.89 -0.05
C SER A 150 18.04 -14.16 0.61
N GLU A 151 18.22 -14.16 1.93
CA GLU A 151 18.68 -15.33 2.70
C GLU A 151 17.68 -16.50 2.67
N LYS A 152 16.42 -16.24 2.34
CA LYS A 152 15.34 -17.25 2.34
C LYS A 152 15.15 -17.93 0.98
N VAL A 153 15.86 -17.49 -0.05
CA VAL A 153 15.74 -18.02 -1.42
C VAL A 153 17.09 -18.45 -1.95
N LYS A 154 17.14 -19.56 -2.69
CA LYS A 154 18.39 -20.06 -3.29
C LYS A 154 18.88 -19.14 -4.41
N GLU A 155 17.96 -18.71 -5.25
CA GLU A 155 18.20 -17.79 -6.36
C GLU A 155 17.39 -16.53 -6.10
N VAL A 156 18.10 -15.41 -5.95
CA VAL A 156 17.50 -14.12 -5.59
C VAL A 156 16.99 -13.45 -6.87
N PRO A 157 15.67 -13.26 -7.06
CA PRO A 157 15.15 -12.61 -8.26
C PRO A 157 15.56 -11.14 -8.30
N LEU A 158 15.89 -10.62 -9.48
CA LEU A 158 16.19 -9.18 -9.65
C LEU A 158 15.05 -8.29 -9.17
N GLY A 159 13.80 -8.71 -9.37
CA GLY A 159 12.60 -8.02 -8.88
C GLY A 159 12.65 -7.76 -7.36
N LEU A 160 13.12 -8.73 -6.57
CA LEU A 160 13.28 -8.62 -5.13
C LEU A 160 14.33 -7.58 -4.72
N TYR A 161 15.28 -7.28 -5.60
CA TYR A 161 16.28 -6.24 -5.37
C TYR A 161 15.77 -4.85 -5.72
N ILE A 162 15.00 -4.72 -6.80
CA ILE A 162 14.56 -3.44 -7.35
C ILE A 162 13.18 -2.99 -6.87
N TYR A 163 12.39 -3.84 -6.21
CA TYR A 163 11.03 -3.47 -5.76
C TYR A 163 10.96 -2.19 -4.92
N PRO A 164 11.97 -1.79 -4.11
CA PRO A 164 11.91 -0.52 -3.39
C PRO A 164 11.86 0.70 -4.35
N VAL A 165 12.41 0.57 -5.56
CA VAL A 165 12.30 1.59 -6.63
C VAL A 165 10.90 1.59 -7.23
N LEU A 166 10.29 0.43 -7.42
CA LEU A 166 8.88 0.32 -7.82
C LEU A 166 7.97 0.94 -6.76
N GLN A 167 8.22 0.69 -5.48
CA GLN A 167 7.49 1.32 -4.37
C GLN A 167 7.61 2.85 -4.39
N ALA A 168 8.80 3.39 -4.70
CA ALA A 168 8.96 4.82 -4.88
C ALA A 168 8.16 5.34 -6.09
N ALA A 169 8.14 4.60 -7.20
CA ALA A 169 7.31 4.96 -8.36
C ALA A 169 5.82 4.97 -8.00
N ASP A 170 5.34 3.98 -7.25
CA ASP A 170 3.95 3.90 -6.80
C ASP A 170 3.53 5.17 -6.03
N ILE A 171 4.40 5.67 -5.15
CA ILE A 171 4.14 6.87 -4.33
C ILE A 171 4.23 8.15 -5.18
N LEU A 172 5.30 8.28 -5.96
CA LEU A 172 5.65 9.52 -6.66
C LEU A 172 4.80 9.76 -7.90
N LEU A 173 4.29 8.70 -8.55
CA LEU A 173 3.44 8.81 -9.74
C LEU A 173 2.16 9.62 -9.45
N TYR A 174 1.63 9.50 -8.23
CA TYR A 174 0.47 10.27 -7.80
C TYR A 174 0.85 11.56 -7.08
N LYS A 175 2.14 11.93 -6.97
CA LYS A 175 2.61 13.04 -6.13
C LYS A 175 2.05 12.96 -4.71
N ALA A 176 2.07 11.76 -4.12
CA ALA A 176 1.59 11.57 -2.75
C ALA A 176 2.48 12.35 -1.76
N THR A 177 1.83 13.05 -0.83
CA THR A 177 2.51 13.81 0.23
C THR A 177 2.61 13.03 1.52
N HIS A 178 1.72 12.05 1.72
CA HIS A 178 1.63 11.24 2.93
C HIS A 178 1.48 9.76 2.59
N VAL A 179 2.17 8.89 3.34
CA VAL A 179 2.17 7.44 3.12
C VAL A 179 1.99 6.73 4.47
N PRO A 180 0.82 6.10 4.72
CA PRO A 180 0.62 5.23 5.86
C PRO A 180 1.50 3.99 5.71
N VAL A 181 2.45 3.83 6.62
CA VAL A 181 3.42 2.74 6.59
C VAL A 181 3.66 2.16 7.98
N GLY A 182 3.89 0.85 8.04
CA GLY A 182 4.44 0.21 9.23
C GLY A 182 5.90 0.61 9.46
N GLN A 183 6.38 0.40 10.69
CA GLN A 183 7.76 0.68 11.06
C GLN A 183 8.78 -0.04 10.17
N ASP A 184 8.43 -1.25 9.71
CA ASP A 184 9.21 -2.09 8.81
C ASP A 184 9.35 -1.52 7.39
N GLN A 185 8.55 -0.53 7.00
CA GLN A 185 8.57 0.09 5.66
C GLN A 185 9.18 1.49 5.64
N VAL A 186 9.61 2.02 6.80
CA VAL A 186 10.16 3.39 6.93
C VAL A 186 11.40 3.57 6.05
N GLN A 187 12.26 2.57 5.94
CA GLN A 187 13.47 2.66 5.11
C GLN A 187 13.16 2.72 3.61
N HIS A 188 12.11 2.03 3.15
CA HIS A 188 11.67 2.14 1.75
C HIS A 188 11.08 3.53 1.46
N LEU A 189 10.38 4.13 2.43
CA LEU A 189 9.92 5.51 2.29
C LEU A 189 11.10 6.50 2.23
N GLN A 190 12.15 6.29 3.03
CA GLN A 190 13.38 7.09 2.95
C GLN A 190 14.04 6.99 1.56
N LEU A 191 14.01 5.81 0.94
CA LEU A 191 14.46 5.66 -0.45
C LEU A 191 13.58 6.47 -1.42
N ALA A 192 12.25 6.44 -1.26
CA ALA A 192 11.35 7.24 -2.09
C ALA A 192 11.61 8.75 -1.94
N GLN A 193 11.83 9.23 -0.71
CA GLN A 193 12.24 10.61 -0.44
C GLN A 193 13.57 10.95 -1.13
N HIS A 194 14.56 10.07 -1.03
CA HIS A 194 15.86 10.26 -1.68
C HIS A 194 15.74 10.33 -3.20
N LEU A 195 14.95 9.44 -3.81
CA LEU A 195 14.70 9.42 -5.25
C LEU A 195 13.98 10.70 -5.71
N ALA A 196 12.98 11.16 -4.96
CA ALA A 196 12.31 12.43 -5.22
C ALA A 196 13.29 13.62 -5.17
N HIS A 197 14.12 13.71 -4.13
CA HIS A 197 15.15 14.74 -4.01
C HIS A 197 16.15 14.71 -5.16
N THR A 198 16.63 13.52 -5.53
CA THR A 198 17.61 13.36 -6.61
C THR A 198 17.02 13.74 -7.96
N PHE A 199 15.78 13.32 -8.24
CA PHE A 199 15.06 13.71 -9.45
C PHE A 199 14.86 15.22 -9.50
N ASN A 200 14.35 15.84 -8.43
CA ASN A 200 14.11 17.27 -8.36
C ASN A 200 15.38 18.10 -8.55
N ARG A 201 16.52 17.65 -8.00
CA ARG A 201 17.82 18.31 -8.18
C ARG A 201 18.29 18.24 -9.63
N LYS A 202 18.10 17.10 -10.29
CA LYS A 202 18.59 16.85 -11.65
C LYS A 202 17.71 17.47 -12.73
N PHE A 203 16.40 17.47 -12.54
CA PHE A 203 15.41 17.82 -13.58
C PHE A 203 14.46 18.96 -13.19
N LYS A 204 14.78 19.69 -12.12
CA LYS A 204 13.93 20.71 -11.47
C LYS A 204 12.77 20.09 -10.67
N GLU A 205 12.18 20.90 -9.80
CA GLU A 205 11.12 20.49 -8.88
C GLU A 205 9.93 19.85 -9.61
N THR A 206 9.60 18.61 -9.25
CA THR A 206 8.62 17.72 -9.93
C THR A 206 7.74 16.99 -8.92
N PHE A 207 8.39 16.43 -7.90
CA PHE A 207 7.74 15.58 -6.89
C PHE A 207 7.73 16.26 -5.51
N PRO A 208 6.65 16.10 -4.73
CA PRO A 208 6.73 16.35 -3.30
C PRO A 208 7.65 15.32 -2.63
N ILE A 209 8.12 15.66 -1.43
CA ILE A 209 8.84 14.73 -0.57
C ILE A 209 7.82 14.05 0.36
N PRO A 210 7.50 12.76 0.17
CA PRO A 210 6.45 12.10 0.92
C PRO A 210 6.82 11.91 2.38
N ARG A 211 5.85 12.06 3.29
CA ARG A 211 6.01 11.90 4.74
C ARG A 211 5.34 10.63 5.22
N ALA A 212 5.92 9.99 6.24
CA ALA A 212 5.30 8.84 6.88
C ALA A 212 4.09 9.30 7.70
N LEU A 213 2.96 8.62 7.54
CA LEU A 213 1.93 8.58 8.57
C LEU A 213 2.17 7.32 9.38
N VAL A 214 2.97 7.45 10.44
CA VAL A 214 3.26 6.33 11.34
C VAL A 214 2.06 6.13 12.24
N ASN A 215 1.48 4.93 12.19
CA ASN A 215 0.42 4.54 13.11
C ASN A 215 1.03 4.46 14.52
N GLN A 216 0.71 5.42 15.37
CA GLN A 216 1.15 5.43 16.78
C GLN A 216 0.36 4.43 17.63
N ASP A 217 -0.70 3.85 17.09
CA ASP A 217 -1.62 2.98 17.81
C ASP A 217 -1.01 1.61 18.14
N THR A 218 -1.36 1.12 19.34
CA THR A 218 -1.00 -0.18 19.91
C THR A 218 -1.38 -1.37 19.02
N SER A 219 -2.32 -1.19 18.08
CA SER A 219 -2.76 -2.20 17.11
C SER A 219 -1.64 -2.71 16.19
N SER A 220 -0.61 -1.89 15.92
CA SER A 220 0.57 -2.27 15.16
C SER A 220 1.43 -3.35 15.85
N ARG A 221 1.17 -3.63 17.13
CA ARG A 221 1.92 -4.52 18.02
C ARG A 221 1.17 -5.80 18.43
N LEU A 222 0.03 -6.11 17.81
CA LEU A 222 -0.69 -7.35 18.12
C LEU A 222 0.20 -8.59 17.92
N LYS A 223 0.29 -9.39 18.97
CA LYS A 223 1.20 -10.51 19.10
C LYS A 223 0.52 -11.81 18.64
N SER A 224 1.33 -12.81 18.32
CA SER A 224 0.86 -14.15 17.99
C SER A 224 0.16 -14.76 19.21
N LEU A 225 -0.99 -15.42 18.98
CA LEU A 225 -1.71 -16.15 20.04
C LEU A 225 -0.95 -17.35 20.59
N ARG A 226 0.07 -17.83 19.86
CA ARG A 226 0.85 -19.03 20.21
C ARG A 226 2.27 -18.71 20.67
N ASP A 227 2.76 -17.52 20.33
CA ASP A 227 4.07 -17.02 20.73
C ASP A 227 3.95 -15.51 20.97
N PRO A 228 3.61 -15.09 22.20
CA PRO A 228 3.46 -13.67 22.56
C PRO A 228 4.75 -12.86 22.53
N THR A 229 5.88 -13.42 22.08
CA THR A 229 7.10 -12.63 21.81
C THR A 229 7.17 -12.14 20.37
N LYS A 230 6.38 -12.75 19.48
CA LYS A 230 6.37 -12.44 18.04
C LYS A 230 5.09 -11.71 17.64
N LYS A 231 5.21 -10.86 16.62
CA LYS A 231 4.04 -10.23 15.97
C LYS A 231 3.17 -11.29 15.28
N MET A 232 1.87 -11.07 15.26
CA MET A 232 0.97 -11.85 14.41
C MET A 232 1.37 -11.70 12.94
N SER A 233 1.62 -12.82 12.25
CA SER A 233 2.13 -12.83 10.88
C SER A 233 1.40 -13.84 10.00
N LYS A 234 1.18 -13.46 8.74
CA LYS A 234 0.69 -14.33 7.66
C LYS A 234 1.63 -15.53 7.42
N SER A 235 2.94 -15.34 7.58
CA SER A 235 3.97 -16.34 7.27
C SER A 235 4.20 -17.36 8.39
N SER A 236 3.42 -17.31 9.47
CA SER A 236 3.54 -18.29 10.56
C SER A 236 2.97 -19.64 10.13
N ASN A 237 3.76 -20.71 10.35
CA ASN A 237 3.36 -22.09 10.03
C ASN A 237 2.20 -22.60 10.89
N ASP A 238 1.95 -22.00 12.06
CA ASP A 238 0.81 -22.36 12.92
C ASP A 238 -0.39 -21.44 12.62
N PRO A 239 -1.47 -21.93 11.97
CA PRO A 239 -2.66 -21.13 11.71
C PRO A 239 -3.35 -20.62 12.98
N LYS A 240 -3.13 -21.27 14.13
CA LYS A 240 -3.69 -20.85 15.42
C LYS A 240 -2.98 -19.64 16.01
N SER A 241 -1.82 -19.24 15.45
CA SER A 241 -1.09 -18.04 15.87
C SER A 241 -1.80 -16.72 15.51
N ARG A 242 -2.79 -16.76 14.62
CA ARG A 242 -3.46 -15.59 14.05
C ARG A 242 -4.96 -15.80 13.89
N LEU A 243 -5.70 -14.70 13.95
CA LEU A 243 -7.16 -14.67 13.72
C LEU A 243 -7.39 -14.12 12.32
N GLU A 244 -7.88 -14.96 11.41
CA GLU A 244 -8.14 -14.56 10.02
C GLU A 244 -9.53 -13.92 9.92
N LEU A 245 -9.69 -12.89 9.07
CA LEU A 245 -10.98 -12.22 8.91
C LEU A 245 -12.05 -13.12 8.32
N THR A 246 -11.64 -14.23 7.71
CA THR A 246 -12.52 -15.25 7.12
C THR A 246 -12.71 -16.48 8.00
N ASP A 247 -12.13 -16.53 9.21
CA ASP A 247 -12.33 -17.65 10.13
C ASP A 247 -13.80 -17.76 10.54
N GLU A 248 -14.34 -18.99 10.57
CA GLU A 248 -15.66 -19.27 11.16
C GLU A 248 -15.68 -18.93 12.66
N PRO A 249 -16.83 -18.54 13.24
CA PRO A 249 -16.95 -18.25 14.67
C PRO A 249 -16.39 -19.36 15.58
N ARG A 250 -16.66 -20.63 15.24
CA ARG A 250 -16.14 -21.79 15.97
C ARG A 250 -14.61 -21.88 15.92
N VAL A 251 -14.00 -21.47 14.80
CA VAL A 251 -12.54 -21.46 14.62
C VAL A 251 -11.92 -20.33 15.42
N LEU A 252 -12.50 -19.11 15.37
CA LEU A 252 -12.08 -17.97 16.17
C LEU A 252 -12.09 -18.32 17.67
N LEU A 253 -13.20 -18.87 18.17
CA LEU A 253 -13.33 -19.33 19.55
C LEU A 253 -12.22 -20.31 19.93
N ASN A 254 -11.99 -21.34 19.11
CA ASN A 254 -10.97 -22.35 19.40
C ASN A 254 -9.55 -21.78 19.40
N LYS A 255 -9.24 -20.83 18.49
CA LYS A 255 -7.94 -20.16 18.44
C LYS A 255 -7.69 -19.31 19.69
N ILE A 256 -8.69 -18.55 20.14
CA ILE A 256 -8.59 -17.69 21.34
C ILE A 256 -8.54 -18.56 22.61
N LYS A 257 -9.37 -19.59 22.71
CA LYS A 257 -9.33 -20.56 23.82
C LYS A 257 -7.94 -21.21 23.97
N LYS A 258 -7.24 -21.45 22.85
CA LYS A 258 -5.88 -22.01 22.82
C LYS A 258 -4.76 -20.96 22.82
N ALA A 259 -5.09 -19.69 23.03
CA ALA A 259 -4.08 -18.64 23.18
C ALA A 259 -3.21 -18.92 24.41
N VAL A 260 -1.89 -18.75 24.26
CA VAL A 260 -0.91 -18.93 25.33
C VAL A 260 -1.05 -17.80 26.33
N THR A 261 -1.22 -18.16 27.59
CA THR A 261 -1.24 -17.28 28.76
C THR A 261 -0.30 -17.86 29.82
N ASP A 262 -0.07 -17.12 30.90
CA ASP A 262 0.60 -17.63 32.10
C ASP A 262 -0.35 -18.45 32.98
N PHE A 263 0.15 -18.86 34.15
CA PHE A 263 -0.58 -19.66 35.15
C PHE A 263 -1.29 -18.80 36.20
N THR A 264 -1.29 -17.47 36.06
CA THR A 264 -1.93 -16.57 37.01
C THR A 264 -3.39 -16.36 36.61
N SER A 265 -4.32 -16.63 37.54
CA SER A 265 -5.76 -16.59 37.25
C SER A 265 -6.29 -15.19 36.98
N THR A 266 -5.73 -14.14 37.59
CA THR A 266 -6.22 -12.77 37.45
C THR A 266 -5.94 -12.20 36.06
N VAL A 267 -6.81 -11.32 35.57
CA VAL A 267 -6.67 -10.63 34.29
C VAL A 267 -6.05 -9.25 34.52
N THR A 268 -4.75 -9.11 34.23
CA THR A 268 -4.02 -7.83 34.37
C THR A 268 -3.29 -7.46 33.08
N PHE A 269 -3.16 -6.16 32.83
CA PHE A 269 -2.45 -5.62 31.68
C PHE A 269 -1.00 -5.31 32.04
N GLU A 270 -0.12 -6.28 31.79
CA GLU A 270 1.33 -6.17 32.02
C GLU A 270 2.11 -6.68 30.78
N PRO A 271 2.34 -5.82 29.76
CA PRO A 271 2.86 -6.27 28.46
C PRO A 271 4.24 -6.96 28.48
N GLU A 272 5.05 -6.65 29.49
CA GLU A 272 6.42 -7.16 29.66
C GLU A 272 6.44 -8.51 30.40
N THR A 273 5.73 -8.62 31.52
CA THR A 273 5.71 -9.81 32.38
C THR A 273 4.64 -10.82 31.97
N ARG A 274 3.49 -10.34 31.47
CA ARG A 274 2.32 -11.15 31.07
C ARG A 274 1.91 -10.85 29.61
N PRO A 275 2.81 -11.08 28.63
CA PRO A 275 2.60 -10.66 27.25
C PRO A 275 1.39 -11.34 26.57
N GLY A 276 1.04 -12.58 26.97
CA GLY A 276 -0.10 -13.31 26.43
C GLY A 276 -1.45 -12.73 26.85
N VAL A 277 -1.64 -12.53 28.16
CA VAL A 277 -2.85 -11.92 28.74
C VAL A 277 -3.01 -10.49 28.26
N SER A 278 -1.92 -9.71 28.27
CA SER A 278 -1.91 -8.34 27.77
C SER A 278 -2.26 -8.22 26.29
N ASN A 279 -1.87 -9.21 25.47
CA ASN A 279 -2.26 -9.26 24.06
C ASN A 279 -3.77 -9.48 23.90
N LEU A 280 -4.38 -10.33 24.73
CA LEU A 280 -5.83 -10.55 24.72
C LEU A 280 -6.59 -9.29 25.15
N ILE A 281 -6.12 -8.61 26.20
CA ILE A 281 -6.68 -7.33 26.64
C ILE A 281 -6.54 -6.26 25.55
N ALA A 282 -5.39 -6.19 24.88
CA ALA A 282 -5.18 -5.26 23.78
C ALA A 282 -6.13 -5.53 22.59
N ILE A 283 -6.35 -6.82 22.25
CA ILE A 283 -7.35 -7.19 21.24
C ILE A 283 -8.75 -6.74 21.66
N HIS A 284 -9.14 -7.02 22.90
CA HIS A 284 -10.45 -6.61 23.43
C HIS A 284 -10.60 -5.08 23.37
N SER A 285 -9.62 -4.34 23.91
CA SER A 285 -9.59 -2.87 23.89
C SER A 285 -9.76 -2.28 22.51
N LEU A 286 -9.02 -2.79 21.51
CA LEU A 286 -9.08 -2.28 20.14
C LEU A 286 -10.43 -2.55 19.44
N LEU A 287 -11.15 -3.60 19.86
CA LEU A 287 -12.42 -3.98 19.24
C LEU A 287 -13.63 -3.36 19.94
N SER A 288 -13.58 -3.21 21.27
CA SER A 288 -14.66 -2.63 22.07
C SER A 288 -14.52 -1.12 22.26
N GLY A 289 -13.32 -0.55 22.07
CA GLY A 289 -13.01 0.84 22.36
C GLY A 289 -12.76 1.14 23.84
N LYS A 290 -12.84 0.14 24.73
CA LYS A 290 -12.58 0.29 26.16
C LYS A 290 -11.08 0.39 26.46
N SER A 291 -10.72 1.07 27.54
CA SER A 291 -9.33 1.12 27.98
C SER A 291 -8.89 -0.23 28.60
N PRO A 292 -7.58 -0.57 28.58
CA PRO A 292 -7.09 -1.75 29.29
C PRO A 292 -7.47 -1.77 30.77
N GLU A 293 -7.48 -0.61 31.43
CA GLU A 293 -7.84 -0.44 32.84
C GLU A 293 -9.31 -0.75 33.10
N GLU A 294 -10.22 -0.26 32.25
CA GLU A 294 -11.65 -0.58 32.32
C GLU A 294 -11.88 -2.08 32.15
N ILE A 295 -11.19 -2.70 31.18
CA ILE A 295 -11.28 -4.14 30.91
C ILE A 295 -10.78 -4.97 32.09
N CYS A 296 -9.66 -4.58 32.72
CA CYS A 296 -9.13 -5.30 33.89
C CYS A 296 -10.11 -5.22 35.06
N LYS A 297 -10.77 -4.06 35.25
CA LYS A 297 -11.78 -3.86 36.30
C LYS A 297 -13.04 -4.71 36.06
N GLU A 298 -13.51 -4.78 34.82
CA GLU A 298 -14.66 -5.63 34.47
C GLU A 298 -14.35 -7.12 34.61
N ALA A 299 -13.09 -7.50 34.43
CA ALA A 299 -12.61 -8.88 34.54
C ALA A 299 -12.08 -9.26 35.94
N GLU A 300 -12.28 -8.43 36.97
CA GLU A 300 -11.70 -8.64 38.30
C GLU A 300 -12.09 -9.98 38.94
N ASN A 301 -13.33 -10.43 38.69
CA ASN A 301 -13.87 -11.70 39.22
C ASN A 301 -13.87 -12.84 38.19
N VAL A 302 -13.15 -12.68 37.08
CA VAL A 302 -13.12 -13.64 35.97
C VAL A 302 -11.71 -14.20 35.84
N ASP A 303 -11.57 -15.52 35.74
CA ASP A 303 -10.26 -16.11 35.54
C ASP A 303 -9.78 -15.99 34.08
N THR A 304 -8.48 -16.18 33.81
CA THR A 304 -7.92 -16.07 32.45
C THR A 304 -8.52 -17.08 31.45
N GLY A 305 -9.06 -18.21 31.90
CA GLY A 305 -9.73 -19.20 31.08
C GLY A 305 -11.11 -18.73 30.63
N GLU A 306 -11.91 -18.22 31.56
CA GLU A 306 -13.21 -17.60 31.32
C GLU A 306 -13.07 -16.32 30.48
N TYR A 307 -12.06 -15.49 30.77
CA TYR A 307 -11.78 -14.26 30.04
C TYR A 307 -11.50 -14.51 28.56
N LYS A 308 -10.88 -15.65 28.19
CA LYS A 308 -10.70 -16.01 26.78
C LYS A 308 -12.03 -16.17 26.04
N PHE A 309 -13.10 -16.60 26.71
CA PHE A 309 -14.43 -16.66 26.10
C PHE A 309 -14.99 -15.26 25.86
N VAL A 310 -14.84 -14.35 26.82
CA VAL A 310 -15.23 -12.93 26.66
C VAL A 310 -14.54 -12.31 25.45
N VAL A 311 -13.22 -12.49 25.33
CA VAL A 311 -12.46 -11.99 24.17
C VAL A 311 -12.90 -12.66 22.87
N ALA A 312 -13.24 -13.95 22.91
CA ALA A 312 -13.75 -14.65 21.74
C ALA A 312 -15.09 -14.08 21.26
N ASP A 313 -16.01 -13.79 22.17
CA ASP A 313 -17.31 -13.22 21.83
C ASP A 313 -17.14 -11.85 21.16
N VAL A 314 -16.31 -10.96 21.72
CA VAL A 314 -16.01 -9.64 21.13
C VAL A 314 -15.40 -9.77 19.73
N VAL A 315 -14.46 -10.70 19.54
CA VAL A 315 -13.84 -10.95 18.23
C VAL A 315 -14.86 -11.49 17.23
N ILE A 316 -15.70 -12.45 17.65
CA ILE A 316 -16.72 -13.05 16.79
C ILE A 316 -17.76 -12.01 16.38
N GLU A 317 -18.25 -11.22 17.32
CA GLU A 317 -19.21 -10.13 17.06
C GLU A 317 -18.67 -9.16 16.01
N LYS A 318 -17.39 -8.75 16.14
CA LYS A 318 -16.79 -7.81 15.20
C LYS A 318 -16.51 -8.41 13.83
N LEU A 319 -16.01 -9.65 13.77
CA LEU A 319 -15.54 -10.27 12.52
C LEU A 319 -16.64 -10.96 11.71
N THR A 320 -17.73 -11.41 12.35
CA THR A 320 -18.85 -12.08 11.65
C THR A 320 -19.44 -11.25 10.51
N PRO A 321 -19.85 -9.98 10.70
CA PRO A 321 -20.41 -9.19 9.60
C PRO A 321 -19.40 -8.93 8.47
N ILE A 322 -18.12 -8.75 8.82
CA ILE A 322 -17.04 -8.58 7.83
C ILE A 322 -16.91 -9.86 6.99
N ARG A 323 -16.83 -11.03 7.64
CA ARG A 323 -16.73 -12.34 6.98
C ARG A 323 -17.92 -12.61 6.07
N GLU A 324 -19.14 -12.36 6.55
CA GLU A 324 -20.35 -12.54 5.75
C GLU A 324 -20.33 -11.64 4.51
N ARG A 325 -19.93 -10.37 4.67
CA ARG A 325 -19.79 -9.45 3.55
C ARG A 325 -18.71 -9.88 2.56
N ILE A 326 -17.57 -10.39 3.03
CA ILE A 326 -16.52 -10.97 2.17
C ILE A 326 -17.11 -12.14 1.35
N ASN A 327 -17.80 -13.07 2.02
CA ASN A 327 -18.36 -14.27 1.39
C ASN A 327 -19.48 -13.94 0.39
N GLN A 328 -20.21 -12.84 0.59
CA GLN A 328 -21.16 -12.31 -0.40
C GLN A 328 -20.41 -11.73 -1.60
N LEU A 329 -19.49 -10.80 -1.37
CA LEU A 329 -18.77 -10.08 -2.44
C LEU A 329 -17.94 -10.98 -3.35
N ILE A 330 -17.31 -12.03 -2.81
CA ILE A 330 -16.52 -12.98 -3.62
C ILE A 330 -17.39 -13.73 -4.64
N LYS A 331 -18.70 -13.86 -4.39
CA LYS A 331 -19.64 -14.47 -5.34
C LYS A 331 -20.05 -13.52 -6.47
N GLU A 332 -19.62 -12.26 -6.43
CA GLU A 332 -19.91 -11.23 -7.42
C GLU A 332 -18.61 -10.71 -8.09
N PRO A 333 -17.86 -11.57 -8.81
CA PRO A 333 -16.56 -11.19 -9.37
C PRO A 333 -16.67 -10.02 -10.36
N GLN A 334 -17.75 -9.92 -11.14
CA GLN A 334 -17.91 -8.80 -12.08
C GLN A 334 -18.03 -7.45 -11.37
N TYR A 335 -18.65 -7.41 -10.18
CA TYR A 335 -18.71 -6.19 -9.38
C TYR A 335 -17.31 -5.77 -8.89
N LEU A 336 -16.52 -6.73 -8.40
CA LEU A 336 -15.15 -6.47 -7.93
C LEU A 336 -14.24 -5.98 -9.06
N GLU A 337 -14.33 -6.61 -10.24
CA GLU A 337 -13.62 -6.20 -11.44
C GLU A 337 -14.02 -4.79 -11.87
N LYS A 338 -15.32 -4.46 -11.83
CA LYS A 338 -15.81 -3.11 -12.11
C LYS A 338 -15.24 -2.08 -11.14
N VAL A 339 -15.26 -2.35 -9.83
CA VAL A 339 -14.67 -1.47 -8.82
C VAL A 339 -13.20 -1.17 -9.12
N LEU A 340 -12.43 -2.21 -9.46
CA LEU A 340 -11.01 -2.03 -9.81
C LEU A 340 -10.82 -1.28 -11.13
N SER A 341 -11.67 -1.53 -12.12
CA SER A 341 -11.63 -0.82 -13.42
C SER A 341 -11.93 0.67 -13.25
N ASP A 342 -12.99 1.02 -12.52
CA ASP A 342 -13.39 2.41 -12.24
C ASP A 342 -12.31 3.12 -11.40
N GLY A 343 -11.68 2.40 -10.47
CA GLY A 343 -10.50 2.87 -9.73
C GLY A 343 -9.30 3.12 -10.64
N ALA A 344 -9.00 2.20 -11.55
CA ALA A 344 -7.88 2.28 -12.47
C ALA A 344 -8.00 3.47 -13.45
N GLU A 345 -9.21 3.78 -13.91
CA GLU A 345 -9.46 4.95 -14.77
C GLU A 345 -9.15 6.25 -14.02
N ARG A 346 -9.63 6.37 -12.77
CA ARG A 346 -9.37 7.54 -11.92
C ARG A 346 -7.89 7.67 -11.56
N ALA A 347 -7.23 6.55 -11.23
CA ALA A 347 -5.79 6.52 -10.98
C ALA A 347 -5.00 6.92 -12.22
N THR A 348 -5.30 6.35 -13.38
CA THR A 348 -4.65 6.66 -14.67
C THR A 348 -4.75 8.16 -14.99
N SER A 349 -5.92 8.76 -14.77
CA SER A 349 -6.13 10.20 -15.01
C SER A 349 -5.19 11.09 -14.19
N ILE A 350 -4.81 10.68 -12.98
CA ILE A 350 -3.82 11.38 -12.15
C ILE A 350 -2.40 11.06 -12.64
N ALA A 351 -2.11 9.78 -12.86
CA ALA A 351 -0.79 9.27 -13.23
C ALA A 351 -0.28 9.85 -14.56
N VAL A 352 -1.15 9.98 -15.58
CA VAL A 352 -0.78 10.52 -16.91
C VAL A 352 -0.17 11.93 -16.80
N ASN A 353 -0.72 12.79 -15.94
CA ASN A 353 -0.22 14.15 -15.77
C ASN A 353 1.22 14.16 -15.24
N THR A 354 1.50 13.36 -14.20
CA THR A 354 2.85 13.21 -13.66
C THR A 354 3.78 12.57 -14.67
N TRP A 355 3.31 11.53 -15.38
CA TRP A 355 4.12 10.81 -16.36
C TRP A 355 4.58 11.70 -17.51
N LEU A 356 3.68 12.51 -18.07
CA LEU A 356 4.03 13.46 -19.13
C LEU A 356 5.07 14.50 -18.68
N GLU A 357 4.90 15.03 -17.47
CA GLU A 357 5.87 15.96 -16.89
C GLU A 357 7.25 15.30 -16.76
N VAL A 358 7.31 14.09 -16.21
CA VAL A 358 8.55 13.32 -16.06
C VAL A 358 9.19 13.04 -17.41
N ARG A 359 8.43 12.53 -18.39
CA ARG A 359 8.91 12.22 -19.74
C ARG A 359 9.55 13.43 -20.40
N ASN A 360 8.89 14.58 -20.34
CA ASN A 360 9.42 15.81 -20.90
C ASN A 360 10.73 16.21 -20.21
N LYS A 361 10.76 16.16 -18.87
CA LYS A 361 11.93 16.50 -18.05
C LYS A 361 13.13 15.58 -18.29
N VAL A 362 12.92 14.30 -18.59
CA VAL A 362 14.00 13.35 -18.91
C VAL A 362 14.35 13.30 -20.41
N GLY A 363 13.68 14.10 -21.26
CA GLY A 363 13.98 14.20 -22.69
C GLY A 363 13.39 13.10 -23.57
N LEU A 364 12.39 12.36 -23.11
CA LEU A 364 11.71 11.30 -23.90
C LEU A 364 10.59 11.83 -24.82
N GLY A 365 10.31 13.14 -24.77
CA GLY A 365 9.28 13.80 -25.57
C GLY A 365 7.84 13.37 -25.25
N ASN A 366 6.88 14.03 -25.91
CA ASN A 366 5.45 13.69 -25.84
C ASN A 366 5.13 12.63 -26.90
N ASN A 367 4.53 11.52 -26.48
CA ASN A 367 4.04 10.50 -27.40
C ASN A 367 2.64 10.91 -27.89
N ALA A 368 2.39 10.86 -29.20
CA ALA A 368 1.08 11.21 -29.78
C ALA A 368 -0.08 10.40 -29.15
N LEU A 369 0.20 9.16 -28.73
CA LEU A 369 -0.77 8.28 -28.06
C LEU A 369 -1.24 8.81 -26.69
N VAL A 370 -0.36 9.45 -25.92
CA VAL A 370 -0.72 9.99 -24.59
C VAL A 370 -1.50 11.30 -24.74
N THR A 371 -1.17 12.10 -25.75
CA THR A 371 -1.95 13.28 -26.13
C THR A 371 -3.37 12.91 -26.54
N ASN A 372 -3.53 11.86 -27.37
CA ASN A 372 -4.86 11.37 -27.76
C ASN A 372 -5.68 10.84 -26.57
N MET A 373 -5.03 10.17 -25.61
CA MET A 373 -5.70 9.66 -24.40
C MET A 373 -6.25 10.82 -23.54
N LEU A 374 -5.48 11.91 -23.40
CA LEU A 374 -5.93 13.12 -22.71
C LEU A 374 -7.08 13.84 -23.43
N GLU A 375 -7.05 13.89 -24.77
CA GLU A 375 -8.13 14.49 -25.56
C GLU A 375 -9.43 13.69 -25.41
N LEU A 376 -9.35 12.36 -25.41
CA LEU A 376 -10.49 11.47 -25.16
C LEU A 376 -11.05 11.65 -23.74
N GLN A 377 -10.20 11.74 -22.72
CA GLN A 377 -10.64 11.99 -21.34
C GLN A 377 -11.28 13.37 -21.17
N ARG A 378 -10.73 14.41 -21.80
CA ARG A 378 -11.32 15.77 -21.80
C ARG A 378 -12.64 15.84 -22.56
N ALA A 379 -12.81 15.05 -23.62
CA ALA A 379 -14.07 14.95 -24.34
C ALA A 379 -15.14 14.23 -23.51
N ALA A 380 -14.76 13.21 -22.72
CA ALA A 380 -15.66 12.48 -21.84
C ALA A 380 -16.13 13.33 -20.63
N SER A 381 -15.23 14.12 -20.04
CA SER A 381 -15.58 14.99 -18.89
C SER A 381 -16.42 16.21 -19.24
N ARG A 382 -16.48 16.61 -20.53
CA ARG A 382 -17.36 17.69 -21.03
C ARG A 382 -18.78 17.20 -21.38
N ARG A 383 -19.04 15.89 -21.34
CA ARG A 383 -20.34 15.28 -21.67
C ARG A 383 -21.13 14.84 -20.43
N LYS A 384 -20.56 14.97 -19.23
CA LYS A 384 -21.26 14.94 -17.95
C LYS A 384 -21.46 16.37 -17.48
#